data_AF-A0A920WAB0-F1
#
_entry.id   AF-A0A920WAB0-F1
#
_cell.length_a   1.000
_cell.length_b   1.000
_cell.length_c   1.000
_cell.angle_alpha   90.00
_cell.angle_beta   90.00
_cell.angle_gamma   90.00
#
_symmetry.space_group_name_H-M   'P 1'
#
loop_
_entity.id
_entity.type
_entity.pdbx_description
1 polymer ?
#
loop_
_entity_poly.entity_id
_entity_poly.type
_entity_poly.pdbx_seq_one_letter_code
_entity_poly.pdbx_strand_id
1 'polypeptide(L)' 'MEVANSYSELNDPGVQRDRFAIQDEIRLLYQDEEIDRRDDDFLLAMEYGMPPTGGLGIG' A
#
# COMPACT_ATOMS: atom_id res chain seq x y z
N MET A 1 17.34 16.67 -2.55
CA MET A 1 15.94 17.01 -2.24
C MET A 1 15.09 16.14 -3.14
N GLU A 2 14.25 15.30 -2.56
CA GLU A 2 13.20 14.63 -3.31
C GLU A 2 12.14 15.69 -3.65
N VAL A 3 11.67 15.70 -4.89
CA VAL A 3 10.75 16.74 -5.43
C VAL A 3 9.40 16.14 -5.79
N ALA A 4 9.39 14.88 -6.17
CA ALA A 4 8.20 14.16 -6.58
C ALA A 4 8.40 12.66 -6.45
N ASN A 5 7.28 11.95 -6.27
CA ASN A 5 7.22 10.51 -6.23
C ASN A 5 5.99 10.03 -7.00
N SER A 6 6.10 8.94 -7.76
CA SER A 6 5.03 8.46 -8.63
C SER A 6 5.05 6.95 -8.79
N TYR A 7 3.88 6.35 -8.94
CA TYR A 7 3.71 4.91 -9.11
C TYR A 7 2.72 4.57 -10.22
N SER A 8 2.96 3.44 -10.89
CA SER A 8 1.86 2.68 -11.47
C SER A 8 1.17 1.97 -10.31
N GLU A 9 -0.06 2.37 -10.01
CA GLU A 9 -0.75 1.89 -8.81
C GLU A 9 -0.97 0.39 -8.88
N LEU A 10 -0.68 -0.29 -7.78
CA LEU A 10 -1.05 -1.69 -7.65
C LEU A 10 -2.56 -1.77 -7.50
N ASN A 11 -3.22 -2.44 -8.44
CA ASN A 11 -4.66 -2.63 -8.42
C ASN A 11 -5.09 -4.09 -8.19
N ASP A 12 -4.14 -5.00 -7.96
CA ASP A 12 -4.42 -6.40 -7.59
C ASP A 12 -4.58 -6.52 -6.06
N PRO A 13 -5.79 -6.80 -5.56
CA PRO A 13 -6.05 -6.89 -4.12
C PRO A 13 -5.35 -8.09 -3.46
N GLY A 14 -5.10 -9.18 -4.19
CA GLY A 14 -4.38 -10.34 -3.66
C GLY A 14 -2.92 -9.99 -3.36
N VAL A 15 -2.26 -9.33 -4.31
CA VAL A 15 -0.87 -8.86 -4.13
C VAL A 15 -0.78 -7.80 -3.05
N GLN A 16 -1.76 -6.88 -2.97
CA GLN A 16 -1.77 -5.86 -1.92
C GLN A 16 -1.96 -6.49 -0.53
N ARG A 17 -2.78 -7.53 -0.41
CA ARG A 17 -2.97 -8.30 0.83
C ARG A 17 -1.67 -8.97 1.29
N ASP A 18 -0.92 -9.57 0.37
CA ASP A 18 0.37 -10.19 0.67
C ASP A 18 1.40 -9.13 1.14
N ARG A 19 1.40 -7.94 0.52
CA ARG A 19 2.26 -6.83 0.94
C ARG A 19 1.93 -6.34 2.34
N PHE A 20 0.64 -6.22 2.67
CA PHE A 20 0.23 -5.87 4.03
C PHE A 20 0.66 -6.92 5.06
N ALA A 21 0.57 -8.22 4.74
CA ALA A 21 1.04 -9.28 5.64
C ALA A 21 2.56 -9.15 5.93
N ILE A 22 3.36 -8.85 4.89
CA ILE A 22 4.80 -8.60 5.05
C ILE A 22 5.04 -7.36 5.93
N GLN A 23 4.28 -6.28 5.73
CA GLN A 23 4.41 -5.08 6.56
C GLN A 23 4.06 -5.35 8.04
N ASP A 24 3.02 -6.14 8.31
CA ASP A 24 2.67 -6.56 9.67
C ASP A 24 3.80 -7.37 10.33
N GLU A 25 4.44 -8.29 9.59
CA GLU A 25 5.61 -9.04 10.07
C GLU A 25 6.79 -8.11 10.41
N ILE A 26 7.12 -7.18 9.51
CA ILE A 26 8.20 -6.19 9.73
C ILE A 26 7.87 -5.34 10.97
N ARG A 27 6.61 -4.91 11.14
CA ARG A 27 6.19 -4.15 12.31
C ARG A 27 6.41 -4.91 13.62
N LEU A 28 6.12 -6.21 13.66
CA LEU A 28 6.36 -7.04 14.84
C LEU A 28 7.85 -7.17 15.17
N LEU A 29 8.71 -7.20 14.16
CA LEU A 29 10.16 -7.32 14.33
C LEU A 29 10.81 -6.03 14.81
N TYR A 30 10.38 -4.88 14.27
CA TYR A 30 11.04 -3.60 14.51
C TYR A 30 10.31 -2.68 15.49
N GLN A 31 9.09 -3.04 15.93
CA GLN A 31 8.22 -2.22 16.79
C GLN A 31 8.07 -0.77 16.31
N ASP A 32 8.18 -0.57 15.00
CA ASP A 32 8.23 0.74 14.37
C ASP A 32 6.82 1.32 14.25
N GLU A 33 6.63 2.54 14.75
CA GLU A 33 5.36 3.25 14.68
C GLU A 33 5.08 3.80 13.28
N GLU A 34 6.11 3.97 12.44
CA GLU A 34 6.03 4.49 11.07
C GLU A 34 5.65 3.42 10.04
N ILE A 35 5.60 2.14 10.41
CA ILE A 35 5.14 1.08 9.50
C ILE A 35 3.62 1.07 9.45
N ASP A 36 3.07 1.22 8.25
CA ASP A 36 1.62 1.20 8.02
C ASP A 36 0.97 -0.11 8.50
N ARG A 37 -0.30 -0.01 8.88
CA ARG A 37 -1.12 -1.18 9.24
C ARG A 37 -1.91 -1.65 8.04
N ARG A 38 -2.24 -2.94 8.01
CA ARG A 38 -3.22 -3.46 7.07
C ARG A 38 -4.54 -2.70 7.15
N ASP A 39 -5.03 -2.26 5.99
CA ASP A 39 -6.33 -1.62 5.82
C ASP A 39 -7.26 -2.55 5.03
N ASP A 40 -8.18 -3.20 5.75
CA ASP A 40 -9.14 -4.13 5.15
C ASP A 40 -10.23 -3.42 4.34
N ASP A 41 -10.57 -2.17 4.68
CA ASP A 41 -11.56 -1.38 3.93
C ASP A 41 -11.00 -0.95 2.58
N PHE A 42 -9.71 -0.59 2.53
CA PHE A 42 -9.00 -0.31 1.28
C PHE A 42 -8.92 -1.56 0.38
N LEU A 43 -8.58 -2.73 0.94
CA LEU A 43 -8.58 -3.99 0.19
C LEU A 43 -9.96 -4.30 -0.39
N LEU A 44 -11.01 -4.16 0.41
CA LEU A 44 -12.38 -4.37 -0.03
C LEU A 44 -12.74 -3.42 -1.19
N ALA A 45 -12.35 -2.15 -1.10
CA ALA A 45 -12.57 -1.18 -2.17
C ALA A 45 -11.85 -1.59 -3.47
N MET A 46 -10.62 -2.12 -3.39
CA MET A 46 -9.89 -2.63 -4.55
C MET A 46 -10.60 -3.85 -5.17
N GLU A 47 -11.14 -4.75 -4.35
CA GLU A 47 -11.88 -5.95 -4.78
C GLU A 47 -13.17 -5.61 -5.55
N TYR A 48 -13.77 -4.45 -5.32
CA TYR A 48 -14.88 -3.95 -6.15
C TYR A 48 -14.46 -3.57 -7.59
N GLY A 49 -13.15 -3.49 -7.86
CA GLY A 49 -12.61 -3.27 -9.20
C GLY A 49 -11.87 -1.94 -9.32
N MET A 50 -10.68 -1.86 -8.75
CA MET A 50 -9.78 -0.74 -8.98
C MET A 50 -9.26 -0.73 -10.43
N PRO A 51 -9.50 0.35 -11.20
CA PRO A 51 -8.98 0.45 -12.56
C PRO A 51 -7.45 0.61 -12.55
N PRO A 52 -6.76 0.25 -13.65
CA PRO A 52 -5.36 0.60 -13.84
C PRO A 52 -5.18 2.12 -13.69
N THR A 53 -4.37 2.54 -12.73
CA THR A 53 -4.23 3.94 -12.33
C THR A 53 -2.76 4.30 -12.12
N GLY A 54 -2.41 5.58 -12.25
CA GLY A 54 -1.11 6.11 -11.87
C GLY A 54 -1.27 7.26 -10.88
N GLY A 55 -0.42 7.30 -9.85
CA GLY A 55 -0.38 8.34 -8.83
C GLY A 55 0.91 9.15 -8.88
N LEU A 56 0.83 10.44 -8.54
CA LEU A 56 1.96 11.38 -8.45
C LEU A 56 1.75 12.30 -7.26
N GLY A 57 2.74 12.37 -6.36
CA GLY A 57 2.86 13.38 -5.31
C GLY A 57 4.05 14.31 -5.61
N ILE A 58 3.88 15.61 -5.35
CA ILE A 58 4.92 16.65 -5.51
C ILE A 58 4.93 17.48 -4.22
N GLY A 59 6.13 17.79 -3.70
CA GLY A 59 6.32 18.52 -2.43
C GLY A 59 7.67 19.19 -2.33
#